data_AF-A0A176S6A2-F1
#
_entry.id   AF-A0A176S6A2-F1
#
_cell.length_a   1.000
_cell.length_b   1.000
_cell.length_c   1.000
_cell.angle_alpha   90.00
_cell.angle_beta   90.00
_cell.angle_gamma   90.00
#
_symmetry.space_group_name_H-M   'P 1'
#
loop_
_entity.id
_entity.type
_entity.pdbx_description
1 polymer ?
#
loop_
_entity_poly.entity_id
_entity_poly.type
_entity_poly.pdbx_seq_one_letter_code
_entity_poly.pdbx_strand_id
1 'polypeptide(L)'
;MLASHWEWHDQAIMAAAKAGYYDDLDVRFPLAFKSQLTRGAKRQGIDLAWVYGIVRQETAFRHKARSSAGALGLMQVMPATARFVAKKIDLKLKRRQDILDIDTNIKLGTAYLQQMLDKFDGNYMLATAAYNAGPGRSKRWAAENSCVPADLWVELIPFNETRKYVRSVLFYTRIFEERLQRKRLRPLRVTLAGKGNWKGFMQDYTPLKSTSMQCLYTYARLMTKQKQQGAIKEAKKLWLVGKSQPHACTPLFDYLYQGGLIDKSLLWERIGLAMKKGRLSLASFLAKRLEPADRVWVTRWQTMHKKPARSLARFKGSDLPVVRQIILHGIGRLVRQDFERAQVYWKKFQRRYAFSVQEIGEMQRDLALASVNHDHPQALKWLTAVNQKFLNKKVSDARIKLALKKQNWHALADFLTELPDGEENKLQWRYWLARALEQTGKKAQAR
;
A
#
# COMPACT_ATOMS: atom_id res chain seq x y z
N MET A 1 35.51 -0.28 28.19
CA MET A 1 34.93 -1.62 28.45
C MET A 1 35.21 -2.54 27.26
N LEU A 2 35.86 -3.70 27.45
CA LEU A 2 36.35 -4.60 26.38
C LEU A 2 35.25 -5.07 25.41
N ALA A 3 34.08 -5.45 25.94
CA ALA A 3 32.93 -5.93 25.15
C ALA A 3 32.42 -4.91 24.13
N SER A 4 32.55 -3.60 24.41
CA SER A 4 32.17 -2.55 23.47
C SER A 4 33.14 -2.45 22.28
N HIS A 5 34.43 -2.74 22.49
CA HIS A 5 35.43 -2.75 21.42
C HIS A 5 35.26 -3.97 20.50
N TRP A 6 34.69 -5.06 21.01
CA TRP A 6 34.39 -6.27 20.23
C TRP A 6 33.00 -6.28 19.59
N GLU A 7 32.29 -5.15 19.59
CA GLU A 7 30.92 -5.01 19.07
C GLU A 7 29.89 -5.94 19.73
N TRP A 8 30.19 -6.46 20.93
CA TRP A 8 29.26 -7.24 21.75
C TRP A 8 28.35 -6.31 22.53
N HIS A 9 27.54 -5.55 21.80
CA HIS A 9 26.74 -4.45 22.33
C HIS A 9 25.80 -4.90 23.46
N ASP A 10 25.17 -6.07 23.36
CA ASP A 10 24.29 -6.59 24.41
C ASP A 10 25.03 -6.84 25.73
N GLN A 11 26.23 -7.44 25.65
CA GLN A 11 27.08 -7.70 26.81
C GLN A 11 27.62 -6.40 27.40
N ALA A 12 28.05 -5.46 26.56
CA ALA A 12 28.53 -4.16 27.00
C ALA A 12 27.43 -3.37 27.74
N ILE A 13 26.20 -3.39 27.22
CA ILE A 13 25.03 -2.75 27.85
C ILE A 13 24.74 -3.37 29.23
N MET A 14 24.74 -4.71 29.33
CA MET A 14 24.48 -5.40 30.59
C MET A 14 25.59 -5.19 31.61
N ALA A 15 26.86 -5.24 31.18
CA ALA A 15 28.02 -5.01 32.04
C ALA A 15 28.05 -3.57 32.56
N ALA A 16 27.76 -2.57 31.73
CA ALA A 16 27.63 -1.18 32.16
C ALA A 16 26.55 -1.00 33.23
N ALA A 17 25.38 -1.61 33.03
CA ALA A 17 24.29 -1.54 34.00
C ALA A 17 24.63 -2.23 35.33
N LYS A 18 25.32 -3.39 35.29
CA LYS A 18 25.74 -4.13 36.49
C LYS A 18 26.84 -3.40 37.27
N ALA A 19 27.72 -2.70 36.56
CA ALA A 19 28.80 -1.91 37.14
C ALA A 19 28.37 -0.50 37.58
N GLY A 20 27.09 -0.15 37.50
CA GLY A 20 26.56 1.14 37.97
C GLY A 20 26.87 2.32 37.05
N TYR A 21 27.40 2.10 35.84
CA TYR A 21 27.70 3.15 34.86
C TYR A 21 26.44 3.63 34.14
N TYR A 22 25.47 4.18 34.90
CA TYR A 22 24.19 4.60 34.32
C TYR A 22 24.33 5.82 33.41
N ASP A 23 25.32 6.68 33.63
CA ASP A 23 25.49 7.91 32.86
C ASP A 23 26.31 7.72 31.56
N ASP A 24 26.91 6.54 31.36
CA ASP A 24 27.61 6.19 30.12
C ASP A 24 26.61 5.82 29.02
N LEU A 25 26.04 6.86 28.40
CA LEU A 25 25.11 6.72 27.29
C LEU A 25 25.77 6.17 26.03
N ASP A 26 27.10 6.30 25.89
CA ASP A 26 27.85 5.76 24.76
C ASP A 26 27.80 4.24 24.72
N VAL A 27 28.03 3.62 25.86
CA VAL A 27 28.01 2.17 26.01
C VAL A 27 26.59 1.63 26.14
N ARG A 28 25.69 2.31 26.88
CA ARG A 28 24.32 1.81 27.13
C ARG A 28 23.37 1.99 25.95
N PHE A 29 23.66 2.96 25.07
CA PHE A 29 22.86 3.33 23.90
C PHE A 29 23.73 3.51 22.65
N PRO A 30 24.38 2.44 22.18
CA PRO A 30 25.27 2.51 21.03
C PRO A 30 24.46 2.77 19.75
N LEU A 31 25.04 3.52 18.82
CA LEU A 31 24.49 3.67 17.47
C LEU A 31 24.87 2.48 16.57
N ALA A 32 24.74 1.26 17.09
CA ALA A 32 25.04 0.03 16.36
C ALA A 32 24.18 -0.07 15.09
N PHE A 33 24.72 -0.66 14.03
CA PHE A 33 24.05 -0.80 12.73
C PHE A 33 23.48 0.51 12.14
N LYS A 34 24.09 1.67 12.45
CA LYS A 34 23.58 3.00 12.04
C LYS A 34 23.24 3.09 10.57
N SER A 35 24.09 2.57 9.69
CA SER A 35 23.86 2.63 8.25
C SER A 35 22.61 1.82 7.85
N GLN A 36 22.47 0.59 8.36
CA GLN A 36 21.38 -0.33 8.06
C GLN A 36 20.05 0.19 8.61
N LEU A 37 20.04 0.62 9.89
CA LEU A 37 18.85 1.15 10.55
C LEU A 37 18.42 2.49 9.93
N THR A 38 19.37 3.36 9.57
CA THR A 38 19.06 4.60 8.83
C THR A 38 18.42 4.29 7.49
N ARG A 39 18.96 3.34 6.72
CA ARG A 39 18.36 2.92 5.44
C ARG A 39 16.96 2.33 5.64
N GLY A 40 16.76 1.49 6.66
CA GLY A 40 15.47 0.92 7.00
C GLY A 40 14.43 1.99 7.36
N ALA A 41 14.76 2.86 8.31
CA ALA A 41 13.91 3.95 8.76
C ALA A 41 13.56 4.92 7.63
N LYS A 42 14.56 5.39 6.85
CA LYS A 42 14.35 6.26 5.69
C LYS A 42 13.48 5.58 4.61
N ARG A 43 13.74 4.31 4.31
CA ARG A 43 12.95 3.55 3.32
C ARG A 43 11.48 3.49 3.71
N GLN A 44 11.17 3.40 4.99
CA GLN A 44 9.79 3.35 5.47
C GLN A 44 9.22 4.72 5.85
N GLY A 45 10.05 5.77 5.88
CA GLY A 45 9.65 7.08 6.36
C GLY A 45 9.11 7.00 7.79
N ILE A 46 9.87 6.40 8.69
CA ILE A 46 9.59 6.34 10.13
C ILE A 46 10.78 6.90 10.92
N ASP A 47 10.55 7.25 12.18
CA ASP A 47 11.59 7.89 13.00
C ASP A 47 12.72 6.91 13.37
N LEU A 48 13.97 7.28 13.09
CA LEU A 48 15.14 6.43 13.36
C LEU A 48 15.35 6.18 14.86
N ALA A 49 15.10 7.18 15.71
CA ALA A 49 15.25 7.02 17.16
C ALA A 49 14.20 6.03 17.70
N TRP A 50 12.99 6.02 17.14
CA TRP A 50 11.98 5.02 17.49
C TRP A 50 12.37 3.61 17.06
N VAL A 51 12.96 3.46 15.87
CA VAL A 51 13.52 2.17 15.41
C VAL A 51 14.61 1.69 16.35
N TYR A 52 15.51 2.57 16.78
CA TYR A 52 16.52 2.25 17.77
C TYR A 52 15.92 1.85 19.12
N GLY A 53 14.88 2.55 19.58
CA GLY A 53 14.15 2.21 20.81
C GLY A 53 13.58 0.79 20.77
N ILE A 54 13.00 0.39 19.64
CA ILE A 54 12.53 -0.98 19.40
C ILE A 54 13.70 -1.97 19.45
N VAL A 55 14.75 -1.77 18.66
CA VAL A 55 15.91 -2.69 18.63
C VAL A 55 16.54 -2.87 20.00
N ARG A 56 16.68 -1.77 20.76
CA ARG A 56 17.23 -1.76 22.10
C ARG A 56 16.38 -2.56 23.08
N GLN A 57 15.05 -2.50 22.95
CA GLN A 57 14.13 -3.26 23.79
C GLN A 57 14.04 -4.73 23.36
N GLU A 58 14.09 -5.03 22.06
CA GLU A 58 13.92 -6.39 21.54
C GLU A 58 15.14 -7.29 21.79
N THR A 59 16.35 -6.78 21.55
CA THR A 59 17.55 -7.62 21.58
C THR A 59 18.78 -6.99 22.21
N ALA A 60 18.71 -5.71 22.60
CA ALA A 60 19.90 -4.92 22.92
C ALA A 60 20.99 -5.04 21.84
N PHE A 61 20.58 -5.01 20.57
CA PHE A 61 21.42 -5.10 19.37
C PHE A 61 21.99 -6.49 19.03
N ARG A 62 21.53 -7.56 19.68
CA ARG A 62 21.93 -8.93 19.34
C ARG A 62 21.25 -9.44 18.06
N HIS A 63 21.97 -9.39 16.93
CA HIS A 63 21.38 -9.63 15.61
C HIS A 63 20.95 -11.09 15.32
N LYS A 64 21.55 -12.11 15.96
CA LYS A 64 21.16 -13.54 15.81
C LYS A 64 20.22 -14.04 16.92
N ALA A 65 19.59 -13.15 17.68
CA ALA A 65 18.73 -13.51 18.80
C ALA A 65 17.52 -14.36 18.38
N ARG A 66 17.13 -15.30 19.25
CA ARG A 66 15.93 -16.13 19.13
C ARG A 66 15.19 -16.12 20.46
N SER A 67 13.91 -15.74 20.47
CA SER A 67 13.10 -15.84 21.69
C SER A 67 12.49 -17.23 21.85
N SER A 68 12.06 -17.54 23.07
CA SER A 68 11.29 -18.76 23.40
C SER A 68 10.00 -18.88 22.58
N ALA A 69 9.33 -17.76 22.31
CA ALA A 69 8.15 -17.69 21.44
C ALA A 69 8.48 -17.87 19.94
N GLY A 70 9.76 -17.90 19.57
CA GLY A 70 10.21 -18.16 18.21
C GLY A 70 10.39 -16.92 17.33
N ALA A 71 10.40 -15.72 17.91
CA ALA A 71 10.76 -14.48 17.23
C ALA A 71 12.27 -14.45 16.91
N LEU A 72 12.64 -13.83 15.79
CA LEU A 72 13.99 -13.95 15.22
C LEU A 72 14.63 -12.60 14.94
N GLY A 73 15.93 -12.55 15.19
CA GLY A 73 16.85 -11.49 14.75
C GLY A 73 16.74 -10.18 15.52
N LEU A 74 17.45 -9.17 15.03
CA LEU A 74 17.67 -7.87 15.70
C LEU A 74 16.40 -7.18 16.24
N MET A 75 15.30 -7.24 15.50
CA MET A 75 14.01 -6.62 15.82
C MET A 75 12.95 -7.65 16.25
N GLN A 76 13.37 -8.90 16.55
CA GLN A 76 12.51 -10.02 16.98
C GLN A 76 11.22 -10.16 16.14
N VAL A 77 11.39 -10.39 14.84
CA VAL A 77 10.24 -10.55 13.94
C VAL A 77 9.75 -12.01 13.98
N MET A 78 8.47 -12.20 14.24
CA MET A 78 7.83 -13.53 14.18
C MET A 78 7.82 -14.08 12.74
N PRO A 79 8.05 -15.39 12.51
CA PRO A 79 8.09 -15.96 11.16
C PRO A 79 6.79 -15.77 10.34
N ALA A 80 5.63 -15.79 11.00
CA ALA A 80 4.35 -15.49 10.35
C ALA A 80 4.25 -14.02 9.91
N THR A 81 4.65 -13.10 10.79
CA THR A 81 4.73 -11.66 10.50
C THR A 81 5.71 -11.39 9.36
N ALA A 82 6.90 -12.01 9.40
CA ALA A 82 7.91 -11.89 8.36
C ALA A 82 7.36 -12.28 6.98
N ARG A 83 6.72 -13.44 6.84
CA ARG A 83 6.11 -13.87 5.58
C ARG A 83 5.04 -12.89 5.07
N PHE A 84 4.18 -12.42 5.98
CA PHE A 84 3.13 -11.47 5.64
C PHE A 84 3.69 -10.13 5.16
N VAL A 85 4.69 -9.59 5.84
CA VAL A 85 5.33 -8.31 5.48
C VAL A 85 6.17 -8.45 4.22
N ALA A 86 6.93 -9.54 4.08
CA ALA A 86 7.75 -9.83 2.90
C ALA A 86 6.95 -9.77 1.61
N LYS A 87 5.74 -10.37 1.59
CA LYS A 87 4.82 -10.32 0.45
C LYS A 87 4.40 -8.88 0.09
N LYS A 88 4.26 -7.99 1.07
CA LYS A 88 3.86 -6.59 0.83
C LYS A 88 4.98 -5.72 0.29
N ILE A 89 6.21 -6.00 0.70
CA ILE A 89 7.39 -5.23 0.28
C ILE A 89 8.15 -5.90 -0.87
N ASP A 90 7.54 -6.91 -1.51
CA ASP A 90 8.11 -7.73 -2.58
C ASP A 90 9.50 -8.31 -2.25
N LEU A 91 9.67 -8.74 -1.00
CA LEU A 91 10.88 -9.40 -0.53
C LEU A 91 10.71 -10.92 -0.60
N LYS A 92 11.62 -11.60 -1.28
CA LYS A 92 11.65 -13.06 -1.33
C LYS A 92 12.33 -13.61 -0.08
N LEU A 93 11.59 -14.38 0.72
CA LEU A 93 12.15 -15.19 1.82
C LEU A 93 12.10 -16.66 1.38
N LYS A 94 13.25 -17.31 1.25
CA LYS A 94 13.34 -18.72 0.84
C LYS A 94 13.24 -19.64 2.04
N ARG A 95 13.88 -19.27 3.15
CA ARG A 95 13.98 -20.08 4.37
C ARG A 95 13.69 -19.24 5.60
N ARG A 96 13.30 -19.89 6.70
CA ARG A 96 13.07 -19.22 7.99
C ARG A 96 14.32 -18.52 8.51
N GLN A 97 15.50 -19.09 8.27
CA GLN A 97 16.80 -18.57 8.69
C GLN A 97 17.15 -17.24 8.02
N ASP A 98 16.58 -16.94 6.85
CA ASP A 98 16.81 -15.67 6.16
C ASP A 98 16.38 -14.47 7.02
N ILE A 99 15.48 -14.67 8.00
CA ILE A 99 15.04 -13.62 8.95
C ILE A 99 16.18 -13.21 9.91
N LEU A 100 17.21 -14.03 10.10
CA LEU A 100 18.34 -13.72 10.99
C LEU A 100 19.42 -12.86 10.32
N ASP A 101 19.37 -12.71 9.00
CA ASP A 101 20.21 -11.75 8.29
C ASP A 101 19.85 -10.32 8.74
N ILE A 102 20.86 -9.50 9.02
CA ILE A 102 20.69 -8.16 9.62
C ILE A 102 19.83 -7.27 8.71
N ASP A 103 20.18 -7.18 7.42
CA ASP A 103 19.47 -6.31 6.48
C ASP A 103 18.04 -6.81 6.24
N THR A 104 17.84 -8.13 6.14
CA THR A 104 16.52 -8.74 6.00
C THR A 104 15.66 -8.49 7.22
N ASN A 105 16.20 -8.68 8.43
CA ASN A 105 15.48 -8.46 9.68
C ASN A 105 15.07 -6.99 9.84
N ILE A 106 15.97 -6.05 9.57
CA ILE A 106 15.69 -4.62 9.62
C ILE A 106 14.64 -4.23 8.58
N LYS A 107 14.73 -4.73 7.33
CA LYS A 107 13.72 -4.47 6.29
C LYS A 107 12.34 -4.95 6.73
N LEU A 108 12.24 -6.15 7.29
CA LEU A 108 10.99 -6.73 7.77
C LEU A 108 10.44 -5.98 8.99
N GLY A 109 11.28 -5.76 10.01
CA GLY A 109 10.90 -5.12 11.26
C GLY A 109 10.47 -3.66 11.05
N THR A 110 11.24 -2.86 10.31
CA THR A 110 10.88 -1.46 10.00
C THR A 110 9.62 -1.38 9.14
N ALA A 111 9.42 -2.28 8.17
CA ALA A 111 8.19 -2.31 7.38
C ALA A 111 6.97 -2.71 8.24
N TYR A 112 7.13 -3.67 9.16
CA TYR A 112 6.07 -4.03 10.08
C TYR A 112 5.72 -2.88 11.03
N LEU A 113 6.74 -2.20 11.57
CA LEU A 113 6.59 -1.06 12.46
C LEU A 113 5.88 0.12 11.77
N GLN A 114 6.23 0.42 10.52
CA GLN A 114 5.52 1.40 9.70
C GLN A 114 4.05 1.01 9.47
N GLN A 115 3.78 -0.28 9.22
CA GLN A 115 2.40 -0.75 9.08
C GLN A 115 1.61 -0.58 10.39
N MET A 116 2.23 -0.80 11.56
CA MET A 116 1.58 -0.54 12.84
C MET A 116 1.32 0.95 13.02
N LEU A 117 2.29 1.80 12.69
CA LEU A 117 2.12 3.25 12.75
C LEU A 117 0.93 3.73 11.89
N ASP A 118 0.80 3.20 10.66
CA ASP A 118 -0.36 3.49 9.80
C ASP A 118 -1.67 2.99 10.38
N LYS A 119 -1.67 1.77 10.92
CA LYS A 119 -2.87 1.14 11.46
C LYS A 119 -3.44 1.90 12.66
N PHE A 120 -2.59 2.60 13.40
CA PHE A 120 -2.94 3.36 14.59
C PHE A 120 -2.78 4.86 14.38
N ASP A 121 -3.00 5.34 13.15
CA ASP A 121 -3.15 6.77 12.85
C ASP A 121 -1.94 7.64 13.25
N GLY A 122 -0.74 7.06 13.18
CA GLY A 122 0.51 7.72 13.59
C GLY A 122 0.81 7.63 15.09
N ASN A 123 -0.06 7.02 15.90
CA ASN A 123 0.13 6.94 17.34
C ASN A 123 1.23 5.92 17.67
N TYR A 124 2.40 6.44 18.04
CA TYR A 124 3.59 5.66 18.39
C TYR A 124 3.35 4.71 19.57
N MET A 125 2.53 5.09 20.54
CA MET A 125 2.28 4.29 21.74
C MET A 125 1.42 3.06 21.40
N LEU A 126 0.30 3.29 20.69
CA LEU A 126 -0.55 2.22 20.18
C LEU A 126 0.19 1.30 19.20
N ALA A 127 1.01 1.88 18.31
CA ALA A 127 1.81 1.14 17.35
C ALA A 127 2.89 0.29 18.02
N THR A 128 3.54 0.81 19.06
CA THR A 128 4.53 0.08 19.87
C THR A 128 3.87 -1.07 20.62
N ALA A 129 2.72 -0.84 21.25
CA ALA A 129 1.93 -1.89 21.90
C ALA A 129 1.49 -2.96 20.89
N ALA A 130 1.12 -2.56 19.67
CA ALA A 130 0.74 -3.47 18.61
C ALA A 130 1.92 -4.28 18.04
N TYR A 131 3.12 -3.70 18.03
CA TYR A 131 4.34 -4.40 17.63
C TYR A 131 4.63 -5.56 18.59
N ASN A 132 4.56 -5.30 19.90
CA ASN A 132 4.81 -6.29 20.96
C ASN A 132 3.67 -7.29 21.15
N ALA A 133 2.44 -6.81 21.41
CA ALA A 133 1.32 -7.67 21.81
C ALA A 133 0.39 -8.07 20.65
N GLY A 134 0.65 -7.55 19.45
CA GLY A 134 -0.16 -7.75 18.26
C GLY A 134 -1.25 -6.67 18.08
N PRO A 135 -1.60 -6.33 16.84
CA PRO A 135 -2.48 -5.20 16.55
C PRO A 135 -3.95 -5.44 16.89
N GLY A 136 -4.38 -6.70 17.07
CA GLY A 136 -5.73 -7.01 17.52
C GLY A 136 -5.95 -6.55 18.96
N ARG A 137 -5.01 -6.88 19.85
CA ARG A 137 -5.05 -6.50 21.26
C ARG A 137 -4.94 -5.00 21.45
N SER A 138 -3.93 -4.36 20.84
CA SER A 138 -3.77 -2.90 20.92
C SER A 138 -5.03 -2.15 20.46
N LYS A 139 -5.68 -2.59 19.36
CA LYS A 139 -6.94 -2.00 18.90
C LYS A 139 -8.07 -2.16 19.92
N ARG A 140 -8.22 -3.35 20.50
CA ARG A 140 -9.27 -3.62 21.50
C ARG A 140 -9.06 -2.76 22.75
N TRP A 141 -7.85 -2.72 23.30
CA TRP A 141 -7.53 -1.92 24.48
C TRP A 141 -7.68 -0.41 24.24
N ALA A 142 -7.41 0.06 23.01
CA ALA A 142 -7.67 1.43 22.62
C ALA A 142 -9.18 1.76 22.54
N ALA A 143 -10.00 0.79 22.11
CA ALA A 143 -11.44 0.95 22.04
C ALA A 143 -12.11 0.93 23.43
N GLU A 144 -11.66 0.04 24.31
CA GLU A 144 -12.12 -0.07 25.71
C GLU A 144 -11.86 1.22 26.52
N ASN A 145 -10.83 1.97 26.14
CA ASN A 145 -10.43 3.23 26.78
C ASN A 145 -10.52 4.41 25.81
N SER A 146 -11.61 4.45 25.03
CA SER A 146 -11.85 5.52 24.07
C SER A 146 -11.89 6.88 24.78
N CYS A 147 -11.26 7.90 24.20
CA CYS A 147 -11.14 9.27 24.72
C CYS A 147 -10.06 9.52 25.80
N VAL A 148 -9.25 8.50 26.15
CA VAL A 148 -8.09 8.70 27.01
C VAL A 148 -6.88 9.16 26.17
N PRO A 149 -6.14 10.21 26.59
CA PRO A 149 -4.86 10.58 25.99
C PRO A 149 -3.89 9.40 25.90
N ALA A 150 -3.11 9.33 24.83
CA ALA A 150 -2.30 8.14 24.53
C ALA A 150 -1.28 7.77 25.62
N ASP A 151 -0.72 8.77 26.31
CA ASP A 151 0.20 8.63 27.43
C ASP A 151 -0.48 8.01 28.66
N LEU A 152 -1.66 8.50 29.03
CA LEU A 152 -2.48 7.90 30.08
C LEU A 152 -2.99 6.51 29.68
N TRP A 153 -3.29 6.30 28.40
CA TRP A 153 -3.72 5.00 27.88
C TRP A 153 -2.64 3.91 28.09
N VAL A 154 -1.35 4.25 28.02
CA VAL A 154 -0.27 3.28 28.30
C VAL A 154 -0.44 2.67 29.69
N GLU A 155 -0.83 3.48 30.68
CA GLU A 155 -1.04 3.07 32.07
C GLU A 155 -2.21 2.08 32.23
N LEU A 156 -3.11 2.03 31.25
CA LEU A 156 -4.30 1.18 31.26
C LEU A 156 -4.12 -0.12 30.46
N ILE A 157 -2.96 -0.32 29.80
CA ILE A 157 -2.67 -1.57 29.08
C ILE A 157 -2.77 -2.75 30.06
N PRO A 158 -3.65 -3.75 29.85
CA PRO A 158 -3.89 -4.82 30.82
C PRO A 158 -2.66 -5.70 31.08
N PHE A 159 -1.80 -5.86 30.08
CA PHE A 159 -0.60 -6.70 30.21
C PHE A 159 0.56 -5.86 30.76
N ASN A 160 0.98 -6.18 31.98
CA ASN A 160 2.09 -5.48 32.64
C ASN A 160 3.38 -5.51 31.80
N GLU A 161 3.67 -6.65 31.16
CA GLU A 161 4.82 -6.79 30.25
C GLU A 161 4.73 -5.79 29.08
N THR A 162 3.59 -5.72 28.41
CA THR A 162 3.39 -4.79 27.28
C THR A 162 3.41 -3.34 27.75
N ARG A 163 2.84 -3.02 28.92
CA ARG A 163 2.90 -1.69 29.53
C ARG A 163 4.35 -1.25 29.75
N LYS A 164 5.14 -2.11 30.41
CA LYS A 164 6.58 -1.87 30.62
C LYS A 164 7.33 -1.75 29.30
N TYR A 165 7.05 -2.62 28.33
CA TYR A 165 7.65 -2.57 26.99
C TYR A 165 7.43 -1.22 26.32
N VAL A 166 6.18 -0.71 26.29
CA VAL A 166 5.86 0.57 25.66
C VAL A 166 6.61 1.72 26.36
N ARG A 167 6.59 1.77 27.69
CA ARG A 167 7.34 2.77 28.46
C ARG A 167 8.84 2.74 28.14
N SER A 168 9.45 1.56 28.13
CA SER A 168 10.86 1.38 27.82
C SER A 168 11.20 1.85 26.41
N VAL A 169 10.41 1.47 25.40
CA VAL A 169 10.65 1.90 24.02
C VAL A 169 10.56 3.41 23.88
N LEU A 170 9.56 4.06 24.50
CA LEU A 170 9.42 5.51 24.46
C LEU A 170 10.59 6.22 25.16
N PHE A 171 11.02 5.70 26.32
CA PHE A 171 12.19 6.19 27.03
C PHE A 171 13.48 6.04 26.21
N TYR A 172 13.72 4.88 25.61
CA TYR A 172 14.89 4.66 24.76
C TYR A 172 14.84 5.51 23.49
N THR A 173 13.66 5.64 22.89
CA THR A 173 13.45 6.53 21.73
C THR A 173 13.96 7.92 22.06
N ARG A 174 13.65 8.42 23.25
CA ARG A 174 14.14 9.71 23.71
C ARG A 174 15.67 9.79 23.78
N ILE A 175 16.31 8.83 24.43
CA ILE A 175 17.78 8.82 24.53
C ILE A 175 18.40 8.79 23.13
N PHE A 176 17.86 7.98 22.21
CA PHE A 176 18.39 7.94 20.84
C PHE A 176 18.14 9.22 20.03
N GLU A 177 17.14 10.04 20.35
CA GLU A 177 17.02 11.37 19.74
C GLU A 177 18.23 12.24 20.07
N GLU A 178 18.64 12.22 21.33
CA GLU A 178 19.81 12.95 21.84
C GLU A 178 21.11 12.41 21.24
N ARG A 179 21.29 11.08 21.28
CA ARG A 179 22.47 10.38 20.69
C ARG A 179 22.63 10.65 19.19
N LEU A 180 21.53 10.84 18.48
CA LEU A 180 21.54 11.19 17.06
C LEU A 180 21.74 12.70 16.80
N GLN A 181 22.16 13.45 17.82
CA GLN A 181 22.44 14.90 17.79
C GLN A 181 21.25 15.73 17.29
N ARG A 182 20.03 15.34 17.64
CA ARG A 182 18.87 16.19 17.43
C ARG A 182 18.92 17.31 18.47
N LYS A 183 19.42 18.49 18.07
CA LYS A 183 19.66 19.70 18.89
C LYS A 183 18.49 20.20 19.77
N ARG A 184 17.31 19.58 19.68
CA ARG A 184 16.15 19.97 20.50
C ARG A 184 15.31 18.75 20.81
N LEU A 185 14.91 18.66 22.07
CA LEU A 185 13.88 17.77 22.59
C LEU A 185 12.54 18.01 21.84
N ARG A 186 11.99 17.01 21.14
CA ARG A 186 10.75 17.17 20.34
C ARG A 186 9.59 16.38 20.93
N PRO A 187 8.40 16.97 21.09
CA PRO A 187 7.19 16.20 21.36
C PRO A 187 6.86 15.27 20.18
N LEU A 188 6.28 14.11 20.45
CA LEU A 188 5.80 13.21 19.40
C LEU A 188 4.79 13.95 18.50
N ARG A 189 4.92 13.78 17.18
CA ARG A 189 4.09 14.50 16.20
C ARG A 189 2.59 14.29 16.40
N VAL A 190 2.16 13.09 16.79
CA VAL A 190 0.73 12.85 17.07
C VAL A 190 0.24 13.59 18.29
N THR A 191 1.07 13.79 19.31
CA THR A 191 0.71 14.64 20.45
C THR A 191 0.52 16.09 20.01
N LEU A 192 1.37 16.60 19.11
CA LEU A 192 1.23 17.95 18.55
C LEU A 192 -0.06 18.10 17.72
N ALA A 193 -0.36 17.11 16.88
CA ALA A 193 -1.60 17.08 16.10
C ALA A 193 -2.84 17.00 16.99
N GLY A 194 -2.84 16.13 18.01
CA GLY A 194 -3.96 15.99 18.96
C GLY A 194 -4.22 17.25 19.78
N LYS A 195 -3.17 18.03 20.09
CA LYS A 195 -3.29 19.33 20.78
C LYS A 195 -3.53 20.52 19.83
N GLY A 196 -3.70 20.28 18.52
CA GLY A 196 -3.88 21.35 17.52
C GLY A 196 -2.66 22.24 17.30
N ASN A 197 -1.48 21.86 17.79
CA ASN A 197 -0.23 22.62 17.60
C ASN A 197 0.36 22.34 16.20
N TRP A 198 -0.29 22.89 15.17
CA TRP A 198 0.08 22.67 13.76
C TRP A 198 1.43 23.28 13.39
N LYS A 199 1.78 24.44 13.96
CA LYS A 199 3.08 25.08 13.73
C LYS A 199 4.21 24.20 14.26
N GLY A 200 4.08 23.68 15.46
CA GLY A 200 5.04 22.72 16.04
C GLY A 200 5.08 21.39 15.29
N PHE A 201 3.93 20.88 14.85
CA PHE A 201 3.85 19.65 14.05
C PHE A 201 4.71 19.73 12.77
N MET A 202 4.70 20.89 12.11
CA MET A 202 5.34 21.10 10.81
C MET A 202 6.81 21.50 10.89
N GLN A 203 7.29 22.07 12.01
CA GLN A 203 8.61 22.70 12.14
C GLN A 203 9.79 21.83 11.69
N ASP A 204 9.63 20.50 11.72
CA ASP A 204 10.63 19.54 11.25
C ASP A 204 9.98 18.36 10.52
N TYR A 205 8.86 18.58 9.82
CA TYR A 205 8.18 17.50 9.12
C TYR A 205 9.04 16.96 7.98
N THR A 206 9.50 15.73 8.15
CA THR A 206 10.11 14.91 7.11
C THR A 206 8.99 14.15 6.39
N PRO A 207 8.92 14.16 5.05
CA PRO A 207 7.93 13.39 4.30
C PRO A 207 7.95 11.91 4.71
N LEU A 208 6.87 11.46 5.36
CA LEU A 208 6.71 10.08 5.80
C LEU A 208 5.86 9.31 4.78
N LYS A 209 6.12 8.00 4.61
CA LYS A 209 5.27 7.15 3.74
C LYS A 209 3.88 6.89 4.32
N SER A 210 3.72 7.13 5.62
CA SER A 210 2.47 6.91 6.32
C SER A 210 1.35 7.78 5.77
N THR A 211 0.25 7.15 5.33
CA THR A 211 -0.93 7.87 4.85
C THR A 211 -1.53 8.73 5.97
N SER A 212 -1.54 8.23 7.20
CA SER A 212 -2.02 8.97 8.38
C SER A 212 -1.21 10.25 8.59
N MET A 213 0.12 10.16 8.52
CA MET A 213 1.00 11.32 8.65
C MET A 213 0.92 12.29 7.48
N GLN A 214 0.70 11.79 6.25
CA GLN A 214 0.45 12.64 5.09
C GLN A 214 -0.84 13.42 5.25
N CYS A 215 -1.90 12.77 5.76
CA CYS A 215 -3.17 13.44 6.03
C CYS A 215 -3.03 14.51 7.12
N LEU A 216 -2.41 14.18 8.26
CA LEU A 216 -2.19 15.14 9.35
C LEU A 216 -1.33 16.34 8.90
N TYR A 217 -0.28 16.09 8.12
CA TYR A 217 0.57 17.15 7.58
C TYR A 217 -0.16 18.04 6.57
N THR A 218 -0.92 17.44 5.66
CA THR A 218 -1.72 18.20 4.69
C THR A 218 -2.77 19.04 5.40
N TYR A 219 -3.39 18.51 6.45
CA TYR A 219 -4.33 19.24 7.28
C TYR A 219 -3.67 20.38 8.06
N ALA A 220 -2.50 20.13 8.68
CA ALA A 220 -1.72 21.16 9.37
C ALA A 220 -1.38 22.36 8.44
N ARG A 221 -1.03 22.07 7.18
CA ARG A 221 -0.79 23.11 6.16
C ARG A 221 -2.04 23.92 5.84
N LEU A 222 -3.22 23.30 5.80
CA LEU A 222 -4.49 24.01 5.59
C LEU A 222 -4.81 24.91 6.80
N MET A 223 -4.69 24.38 8.01
CA MET A 223 -4.98 25.13 9.25
C MET A 223 -4.03 26.32 9.48
N THR A 224 -2.81 26.24 8.96
CA THR A 224 -1.81 27.32 9.02
C THR A 224 -1.75 28.17 7.76
N LYS A 225 -2.65 27.93 6.79
CA LYS A 225 -2.69 28.59 5.46
C LYS A 225 -1.38 28.48 4.66
N GLN A 226 -0.50 27.52 4.98
CA GLN A 226 0.78 27.32 4.31
C GLN A 226 0.61 26.56 2.99
N LYS A 227 0.84 27.23 1.85
CA LYS A 227 0.71 26.64 0.50
C LYS A 227 -0.66 25.97 0.32
N GLN A 228 -1.73 26.68 0.65
CA GLN A 228 -3.10 26.17 0.75
C GLN A 228 -3.55 25.45 -0.53
N GLN A 229 -3.35 26.05 -1.71
CA GLN A 229 -3.74 25.42 -2.98
C GLN A 229 -3.02 24.09 -3.24
N GLY A 230 -1.73 24.03 -2.92
CA GLY A 230 -0.95 22.79 -2.98
C GLY A 230 -1.45 21.73 -1.98
N ALA A 231 -1.86 22.15 -0.79
CA ALA A 231 -2.40 21.26 0.23
C ALA A 231 -3.78 20.72 -0.19
N ILE A 232 -4.64 21.54 -0.80
CA ILE A 232 -5.94 21.09 -1.36
C ILE A 232 -5.72 20.04 -2.46
N LYS A 233 -4.77 20.27 -3.38
CA LYS A 233 -4.44 19.30 -4.44
C LYS A 233 -3.96 17.97 -3.86
N GLU A 234 -3.09 18.01 -2.85
CA GLU A 234 -2.60 16.82 -2.16
C GLU A 234 -3.71 16.10 -1.38
N ALA A 235 -4.59 16.85 -0.71
CA ALA A 235 -5.74 16.32 0.00
C ALA A 235 -6.70 15.59 -0.94
N LYS A 236 -7.00 16.15 -2.11
CA LYS A 236 -7.81 15.49 -3.15
C LYS A 236 -7.16 14.18 -3.63
N LYS A 237 -5.83 14.16 -3.80
CA LYS A 237 -5.08 12.93 -4.16
C LYS A 237 -5.16 11.86 -3.05
N LEU A 238 -5.04 12.26 -1.79
CA LEU A 238 -5.19 11.36 -0.64
C LEU A 238 -6.63 10.83 -0.51
N TRP A 239 -7.61 11.64 -0.91
CA TRP A 239 -9.03 11.28 -0.88
C TRP A 239 -9.42 10.36 -2.04
N LEU A 240 -8.95 10.63 -3.26
CA LEU A 240 -9.34 9.95 -4.51
C LEU A 240 -8.65 8.58 -4.68
N VAL A 241 -8.99 7.64 -3.81
CA VAL A 241 -8.50 6.26 -3.85
C VAL A 241 -9.62 5.26 -3.60
N GLY A 242 -9.54 4.10 -4.27
CA GLY A 242 -10.52 3.01 -4.12
C GLY A 242 -10.38 2.15 -2.85
N LYS A 243 -9.69 2.65 -1.82
CA LYS A 243 -9.50 1.97 -0.53
C LYS A 243 -9.94 2.87 0.62
N SER A 244 -10.35 2.28 1.74
CA SER A 244 -10.58 3.03 2.97
C SER A 244 -9.26 3.63 3.43
N GLN A 245 -9.31 4.88 3.87
CA GLN A 245 -8.15 5.60 4.39
C GLN A 245 -8.16 5.57 5.92
N PRO A 246 -7.01 5.81 6.57
CA PRO A 246 -6.90 5.88 8.02
C PRO A 246 -7.82 6.94 8.64
N HIS A 247 -8.18 6.79 9.91
CA HIS A 247 -9.06 7.72 10.62
C HIS A 247 -8.40 9.09 10.81
N ALA A 248 -7.06 9.15 10.88
CA ALA A 248 -6.31 10.41 10.85
C ALA A 248 -6.60 11.28 9.61
N CYS A 249 -7.17 10.72 8.54
CA CYS A 249 -7.59 11.50 7.38
C CYS A 249 -8.99 12.13 7.52
N THR A 250 -9.76 11.79 8.55
CA THR A 250 -11.12 12.29 8.76
C THR A 250 -11.16 13.83 8.80
N PRO A 251 -10.38 14.53 9.65
CA PRO A 251 -10.42 16.01 9.69
C PRO A 251 -10.07 16.66 8.35
N LEU A 252 -9.10 16.08 7.63
CA LEU A 252 -8.73 16.55 6.30
C LEU A 252 -9.87 16.41 5.29
N PHE A 253 -10.56 15.27 5.30
CA PHE A 253 -11.66 15.03 4.37
C PHE A 253 -12.91 15.81 4.74
N ASP A 254 -13.18 16.00 6.02
CA ASP A 254 -14.27 16.86 6.50
C ASP A 254 -14.04 18.31 6.06
N TYR A 255 -12.80 18.81 6.13
CA TYR A 255 -12.45 20.11 5.53
C TYR A 255 -12.77 20.17 4.03
N LEU A 256 -12.45 19.12 3.26
CA LEU A 256 -12.78 19.08 1.83
C LEU A 256 -14.29 19.07 1.57
N TYR A 257 -15.07 18.37 2.40
CA TYR A 257 -16.52 18.31 2.28
C TYR A 257 -17.17 19.64 2.67
N GLN A 258 -16.82 20.20 3.82
CA GLN A 258 -17.35 21.48 4.31
C GLN A 258 -17.00 22.64 3.39
N GLY A 259 -15.81 22.63 2.79
CA GLY A 259 -15.39 23.63 1.83
C GLY A 259 -15.97 23.45 0.41
N GLY A 260 -16.86 22.47 0.17
CA GLY A 260 -17.39 22.20 -1.16
C GLY A 260 -16.34 21.77 -2.20
N LEU A 261 -15.15 21.34 -1.73
CA LEU A 261 -14.01 21.00 -2.60
C LEU A 261 -14.15 19.61 -3.23
N ILE A 262 -15.10 18.80 -2.76
CA ILE A 262 -15.49 17.52 -3.36
C ILE A 262 -16.83 17.72 -4.08
N ASP A 263 -16.76 17.90 -5.40
CA ASP A 263 -17.96 17.94 -6.23
C ASP A 263 -18.56 16.53 -6.46
N LYS A 264 -19.75 16.50 -7.06
CA LYS A 264 -20.48 15.27 -7.38
C LYS A 264 -19.68 14.35 -8.33
N SER A 265 -18.92 14.92 -9.26
CA SER A 265 -18.10 14.15 -10.22
C SER A 265 -17.00 13.38 -9.50
N LEU A 266 -16.25 14.08 -8.65
CA LEU A 266 -15.18 13.51 -7.84
C LEU A 266 -15.71 12.46 -6.85
N LEU A 267 -16.91 12.68 -6.30
CA LEU A 267 -17.61 11.69 -5.47
C LEU A 267 -17.86 10.38 -6.23
N TRP A 268 -18.41 10.48 -7.44
CA TRP A 268 -18.64 9.33 -8.30
C TRP A 268 -17.35 8.63 -8.73
N GLU A 269 -16.28 9.38 -9.00
CA GLU A 269 -14.99 8.81 -9.35
C GLU A 269 -14.44 7.90 -8.23
N ARG A 270 -14.49 8.36 -6.97
CA ARG A 270 -14.06 7.54 -5.82
C ARG A 270 -14.96 6.34 -5.60
N ILE A 271 -16.28 6.47 -5.78
CA ILE A 271 -17.22 5.35 -5.74
C ILE A 271 -16.83 4.31 -6.81
N GLY A 272 -16.56 4.75 -8.03
CA GLY A 272 -16.10 3.87 -9.11
C GLY A 272 -14.80 3.15 -8.80
N LEU A 273 -13.80 3.85 -8.23
CA LEU A 273 -12.55 3.24 -7.76
C LEU A 273 -12.80 2.18 -6.66
N ALA A 274 -13.69 2.47 -5.72
CA ALA A 274 -14.07 1.52 -4.67
C ALA A 274 -14.75 0.28 -5.26
N MET A 275 -15.67 0.46 -6.21
CA MET A 275 -16.38 -0.62 -6.89
C MET A 275 -15.45 -1.50 -7.73
N LYS A 276 -14.52 -0.91 -8.50
CA LYS A 276 -13.47 -1.64 -9.25
C LYS A 276 -12.62 -2.53 -8.34
N LYS A 277 -12.33 -2.07 -7.10
CA LYS A 277 -11.60 -2.86 -6.08
C LYS A 277 -12.49 -3.78 -5.22
N GLY A 278 -13.78 -3.85 -5.49
CA GLY A 278 -14.74 -4.67 -4.73
C GLY A 278 -14.97 -4.21 -3.29
N ARG A 279 -14.70 -2.94 -2.98
CA ARG A 279 -14.89 -2.35 -1.63
C ARG A 279 -16.32 -1.83 -1.47
N LEU A 280 -17.28 -2.75 -1.38
CA LEU A 280 -18.71 -2.41 -1.34
C LEU A 280 -19.08 -1.53 -0.15
N SER A 281 -18.53 -1.79 1.03
CA SER A 281 -18.77 -0.99 2.24
C SER A 281 -18.29 0.45 2.11
N LEU A 282 -17.15 0.67 1.47
CA LEU A 282 -16.66 2.02 1.15
C LEU A 282 -17.60 2.73 0.17
N ALA A 283 -18.07 2.03 -0.88
CA ALA A 283 -19.03 2.59 -1.82
C ALA A 283 -20.34 2.99 -1.13
N SER A 284 -20.87 2.16 -0.22
CA SER A 284 -22.04 2.50 0.59
C SER A 284 -21.81 3.71 1.49
N PHE A 285 -20.63 3.81 2.13
CA PHE A 285 -20.29 4.95 2.97
C PHE A 285 -20.24 6.26 2.18
N LEU A 286 -19.63 6.25 1.00
CA LEU A 286 -19.55 7.42 0.11
C LEU A 286 -20.93 7.80 -0.42
N ALA A 287 -21.77 6.82 -0.76
CA ALA A 287 -23.11 7.04 -1.27
C ALA A 287 -24.02 7.80 -0.29
N LYS A 288 -23.76 7.76 1.03
CA LYS A 288 -24.52 8.55 2.00
C LYS A 288 -24.48 10.07 1.75
N ARG A 289 -23.48 10.54 0.99
CA ARG A 289 -23.31 11.95 0.61
C ARG A 289 -23.93 12.30 -0.74
N LEU A 290 -24.56 11.33 -1.41
CA LEU A 290 -25.30 11.54 -2.65
C LEU A 290 -26.78 11.78 -2.36
N GLU A 291 -27.42 12.51 -3.26
CA GLU A 291 -28.87 12.65 -3.26
C GLU A 291 -29.57 11.28 -3.33
N PRO A 292 -30.78 11.13 -2.78
CA PRO A 292 -31.55 9.88 -2.85
C PRO A 292 -31.63 9.28 -4.26
N ALA A 293 -31.86 10.12 -5.28
CA ALA A 293 -31.95 9.71 -6.68
C ALA A 293 -30.64 9.08 -7.21
N ASP A 294 -29.50 9.59 -6.78
CA ASP A 294 -28.18 9.08 -7.16
C ASP A 294 -27.79 7.82 -6.39
N ARG A 295 -28.19 7.72 -5.11
CA ARG A 295 -27.90 6.56 -4.25
C ARG A 295 -28.42 5.24 -4.83
N VAL A 296 -29.56 5.28 -5.53
CA VAL A 296 -30.15 4.11 -6.20
C VAL A 296 -29.14 3.47 -7.17
N TRP A 297 -28.35 4.27 -7.89
CA TRP A 297 -27.36 3.74 -8.83
C TRP A 297 -26.21 3.00 -8.15
N VAL A 298 -25.79 3.44 -6.95
CA VAL A 298 -24.79 2.71 -6.16
C VAL A 298 -25.34 1.34 -5.74
N THR A 299 -26.57 1.29 -5.25
CA THR A 299 -27.25 0.02 -4.88
C THR A 299 -27.36 -0.93 -6.08
N ARG A 300 -27.70 -0.39 -7.25
CA ARG A 300 -27.73 -1.16 -8.51
C ARG A 300 -26.34 -1.64 -8.92
N TRP A 301 -25.31 -0.82 -8.77
CA TRP A 301 -23.92 -1.22 -9.02
C TRP A 301 -23.48 -2.36 -8.09
N GLN A 302 -23.83 -2.29 -6.81
CA GLN A 302 -23.52 -3.34 -5.85
C GLN A 302 -24.23 -4.66 -6.18
N THR A 303 -25.49 -4.59 -6.62
CA THR A 303 -26.23 -5.76 -7.11
C THR A 303 -25.58 -6.33 -8.37
N MET A 304 -25.21 -5.48 -9.33
CA MET A 304 -24.46 -5.85 -10.53
C MET A 304 -23.13 -6.53 -10.19
N HIS A 305 -22.40 -6.01 -9.18
CA HIS A 305 -21.15 -6.60 -8.71
C HIS A 305 -21.36 -8.03 -8.18
N LYS A 306 -22.40 -8.25 -7.39
CA LYS A 306 -22.69 -9.55 -6.76
C LYS A 306 -23.25 -10.57 -7.75
N LYS A 307 -24.15 -10.15 -8.66
CA LYS A 307 -24.90 -11.02 -9.56
C LYS A 307 -24.87 -10.48 -11.00
N PRO A 308 -23.72 -10.48 -11.69
CA PRO A 308 -23.57 -9.80 -12.98
C PRO A 308 -24.47 -10.38 -14.08
N ALA A 309 -24.52 -11.71 -14.26
CA ALA A 309 -25.36 -12.34 -15.28
C ALA A 309 -26.85 -11.96 -15.14
N ARG A 310 -27.43 -12.20 -13.95
CA ARG A 310 -28.84 -11.87 -13.66
C ARG A 310 -29.12 -10.38 -13.80
N SER A 311 -28.20 -9.54 -13.35
CA SER A 311 -28.37 -8.08 -13.38
C SER A 311 -28.32 -7.54 -14.80
N LEU A 312 -27.35 -7.98 -15.63
CA LEU A 312 -27.22 -7.59 -17.04
C LEU A 312 -28.44 -8.01 -17.86
N ALA A 313 -28.96 -9.22 -17.65
CA ALA A 313 -30.13 -9.73 -18.36
C ALA A 313 -31.35 -8.79 -18.25
N ARG A 314 -31.56 -8.21 -17.06
CA ARG A 314 -32.72 -7.38 -16.71
C ARG A 314 -32.39 -5.89 -16.63
N PHE A 315 -31.19 -5.49 -17.02
CA PHE A 315 -30.71 -4.12 -16.78
C PHE A 315 -31.45 -3.11 -17.67
N LYS A 316 -32.07 -2.11 -17.06
CA LYS A 316 -32.73 -0.97 -17.73
C LYS A 316 -32.29 0.35 -17.10
N GLY A 317 -31.99 1.37 -17.89
CA GLY A 317 -31.69 2.71 -17.41
C GLY A 317 -31.52 3.68 -18.58
N SER A 318 -31.72 4.96 -18.31
CA SER A 318 -31.35 6.02 -19.25
C SER A 318 -29.84 6.05 -19.45
N ASP A 319 -29.38 6.56 -20.58
CA ASP A 319 -27.95 6.65 -20.86
C ASP A 319 -27.31 7.77 -20.02
N LEU A 320 -26.63 7.35 -18.96
CA LEU A 320 -25.91 8.23 -18.05
C LEU A 320 -24.49 7.67 -17.85
N PRO A 321 -23.48 8.52 -17.57
CA PRO A 321 -22.12 8.05 -17.31
C PRO A 321 -22.03 6.95 -16.25
N VAL A 322 -22.76 7.09 -15.13
CA VAL A 322 -22.79 6.06 -14.07
C VAL A 322 -23.39 4.74 -14.56
N VAL A 323 -24.40 4.80 -15.42
CA VAL A 323 -25.08 3.62 -15.97
C VAL A 323 -24.13 2.84 -16.87
N ARG A 324 -23.40 3.54 -17.74
CA ARG A 324 -22.33 2.96 -18.57
C ARG A 324 -21.24 2.30 -17.71
N GLN A 325 -20.77 2.97 -16.65
CA GLN A 325 -19.80 2.39 -15.71
C GLN A 325 -20.31 1.12 -15.02
N ILE A 326 -21.58 1.08 -14.60
CA ILE A 326 -22.20 -0.12 -14.00
C ILE A 326 -22.21 -1.28 -14.99
N ILE A 327 -22.58 -1.02 -16.25
CA ILE A 327 -22.61 -2.03 -17.32
C ILE A 327 -21.19 -2.56 -17.57
N LEU A 328 -20.22 -1.68 -17.79
CA LEU A 328 -18.82 -2.06 -18.02
C LEU A 328 -18.28 -2.92 -16.85
N HIS A 329 -18.56 -2.51 -15.62
CA HIS A 329 -18.17 -3.29 -14.43
C HIS A 329 -18.84 -4.67 -14.39
N GLY A 330 -20.13 -4.74 -14.73
CA GLY A 330 -20.88 -6.00 -14.81
C GLY A 330 -20.30 -6.95 -15.85
N ILE A 331 -20.04 -6.46 -17.06
CA ILE A 331 -19.46 -7.23 -18.17
C ILE A 331 -18.05 -7.69 -17.81
N GLY A 332 -17.20 -6.79 -17.31
CA GLY A 332 -15.83 -7.12 -16.90
C GLY A 332 -15.74 -8.12 -15.74
N ARG A 333 -16.82 -8.32 -14.98
CA ARG A 333 -16.95 -9.41 -14.00
C ARG A 333 -17.48 -10.69 -14.64
N LEU A 334 -18.54 -10.58 -15.45
CA LEU A 334 -19.16 -11.74 -16.11
C LEU A 334 -18.17 -12.43 -17.03
N VAL A 335 -17.33 -11.68 -17.75
CA VAL A 335 -16.36 -12.22 -18.71
C VAL A 335 -15.38 -13.23 -18.09
N ARG A 336 -15.13 -13.15 -16.77
CA ARG A 336 -14.25 -14.09 -16.04
C ARG A 336 -14.96 -15.40 -15.68
N GLN A 337 -16.28 -15.44 -15.80
CA GLN A 337 -17.14 -16.57 -15.44
C GLN A 337 -17.74 -17.20 -16.69
N ASP A 338 -18.16 -16.37 -17.63
CA ASP A 338 -18.92 -16.75 -18.82
C ASP A 338 -18.62 -15.74 -19.94
N PHE A 339 -17.60 -16.08 -20.73
CA PHE A 339 -17.08 -15.24 -21.81
C PHE A 339 -18.13 -14.99 -22.90
N GLU A 340 -18.81 -16.04 -23.36
CA GLU A 340 -19.81 -15.95 -24.44
C GLU A 340 -20.98 -15.06 -24.05
N ARG A 341 -21.55 -15.27 -22.86
CA ARG A 341 -22.68 -14.45 -22.40
C ARG A 341 -22.24 -12.99 -22.18
N ALA A 342 -21.01 -12.76 -21.71
CA ALA A 342 -20.48 -11.40 -21.58
C ALA A 342 -20.37 -10.68 -22.94
N GLN A 343 -19.94 -11.37 -23.99
CA GLN A 343 -19.90 -10.80 -25.34
C GLN A 343 -21.30 -10.44 -25.87
N VAL A 344 -22.27 -11.34 -25.69
CA VAL A 344 -23.65 -11.10 -26.12
C VAL A 344 -24.18 -9.83 -25.46
N TYR A 345 -23.98 -9.68 -24.16
CA TYR A 345 -24.39 -8.45 -23.46
C TYR A 345 -23.60 -7.23 -23.90
N TRP A 346 -22.27 -7.34 -24.11
CA TRP A 346 -21.48 -6.21 -24.59
C TRP A 346 -21.99 -5.68 -25.92
N LYS A 347 -22.19 -6.55 -26.93
CA LYS A 347 -22.74 -6.17 -28.24
C LYS A 347 -24.13 -5.52 -28.09
N LYS A 348 -24.99 -6.09 -27.24
CA LYS A 348 -26.33 -5.53 -26.96
C LYS A 348 -26.24 -4.12 -26.36
N PHE A 349 -25.40 -3.92 -25.36
CA PHE A 349 -25.28 -2.64 -24.67
C PHE A 349 -24.58 -1.59 -25.51
N GLN A 350 -23.55 -1.96 -26.29
CA GLN A 350 -22.83 -1.05 -27.17
C GLN A 350 -23.73 -0.37 -28.20
N ARG A 351 -24.79 -1.05 -28.68
CA ARG A 351 -25.79 -0.47 -29.59
C ARG A 351 -26.78 0.47 -28.92
N ARG A 352 -26.96 0.36 -27.60
CA ARG A 352 -28.02 1.06 -26.85
C ARG A 352 -27.52 2.26 -26.06
N TYR A 353 -26.24 2.27 -25.69
CA TYR A 353 -25.64 3.31 -24.86
C TYR A 353 -24.43 3.90 -25.58
N ALA A 354 -24.25 5.21 -25.48
CA ALA A 354 -23.18 5.98 -26.09
C ALA A 354 -21.87 5.84 -25.31
N PHE A 355 -21.27 4.65 -25.31
CA PHE A 355 -19.94 4.45 -24.73
C PHE A 355 -18.90 5.29 -25.48
N SER A 356 -18.01 5.92 -24.74
CA SER A 356 -16.88 6.67 -25.30
C SER A 356 -15.88 5.72 -25.98
N VAL A 357 -15.07 6.28 -26.89
CA VAL A 357 -13.96 5.55 -27.54
C VAL A 357 -13.04 4.91 -26.49
N GLN A 358 -12.79 5.61 -25.38
CA GLN A 358 -11.97 5.11 -24.27
C GLN A 358 -12.62 3.87 -23.62
N GLU A 359 -13.92 3.93 -23.30
CA GLU A 359 -14.64 2.82 -22.67
C GLU A 359 -14.72 1.59 -23.56
N ILE A 360 -14.94 1.79 -24.87
CA ILE A 360 -14.99 0.70 -25.85
C ILE A 360 -13.61 0.04 -25.97
N GLY A 361 -12.54 0.81 -26.13
CA GLY A 361 -11.19 0.28 -26.28
C GLY A 361 -10.71 -0.46 -25.03
N GLU A 362 -10.98 0.08 -23.84
CA GLU A 362 -10.67 -0.61 -22.57
C GLU A 362 -11.46 -1.92 -22.42
N MET A 363 -12.74 -1.94 -22.77
CA MET A 363 -13.55 -3.16 -22.71
C MET A 363 -13.11 -4.20 -23.74
N GLN A 364 -12.80 -3.80 -24.97
CA GLN A 364 -12.29 -4.70 -26.02
C GLN A 364 -10.97 -5.37 -25.58
N ARG A 365 -10.06 -4.59 -24.99
CA ARG A 365 -8.82 -5.10 -24.41
C ARG A 365 -9.10 -6.13 -23.30
N ASP A 366 -10.02 -5.83 -22.40
CA ASP A 366 -10.35 -6.70 -21.27
C ASP A 366 -11.02 -8.01 -21.75
N LEU A 367 -11.89 -7.95 -22.77
CA LEU A 367 -12.46 -9.12 -23.46
C LEU A 367 -11.37 -9.94 -24.14
N ALA A 368 -10.43 -9.30 -24.86
CA ALA A 368 -9.33 -10.00 -25.52
C ALA A 368 -8.47 -10.78 -24.52
N LEU A 369 -8.10 -10.18 -23.39
CA LEU A 369 -7.41 -10.87 -22.31
C LEU A 369 -8.21 -12.05 -21.74
N ALA A 370 -9.52 -11.86 -21.54
CA ALA A 370 -10.36 -12.92 -21.01
C ALA A 370 -10.50 -14.09 -21.98
N SER A 371 -10.52 -13.83 -23.29
CA SER A 371 -10.59 -14.88 -24.31
C SER A 371 -9.44 -15.90 -24.19
N VAL A 372 -8.25 -15.45 -23.79
CA VAL A 372 -7.08 -16.31 -23.55
C VAL A 372 -7.29 -17.19 -22.33
N ASN A 373 -7.81 -16.63 -21.24
CA ASN A 373 -8.04 -17.38 -19.99
C ASN A 373 -9.13 -18.44 -20.11
N HIS A 374 -10.01 -18.30 -21.11
CA HIS A 374 -11.06 -19.27 -21.43
C HIS A 374 -10.67 -20.20 -22.60
N ASP A 375 -9.40 -20.18 -23.04
CA ASP A 375 -8.90 -20.96 -24.18
C ASP A 375 -9.76 -20.82 -25.44
N HIS A 376 -10.33 -19.64 -25.67
CA HIS A 376 -11.28 -19.40 -26.75
C HIS A 376 -10.59 -19.63 -28.12
N PRO A 377 -11.21 -20.34 -29.08
CA PRO A 377 -10.59 -20.68 -30.36
C PRO A 377 -10.07 -19.46 -31.14
N GLN A 378 -10.80 -18.35 -31.07
CA GLN A 378 -10.45 -17.08 -31.73
C GLN A 378 -9.64 -16.12 -30.84
N ALA A 379 -9.07 -16.56 -29.71
CA ALA A 379 -8.37 -15.67 -28.78
C ALA A 379 -7.26 -14.83 -29.45
N LEU A 380 -6.54 -15.41 -30.42
CA LEU A 380 -5.52 -14.67 -31.17
C LEU A 380 -6.13 -13.53 -32.00
N LYS A 381 -7.27 -13.75 -32.65
CA LYS A 381 -7.99 -12.72 -33.41
C LYS A 381 -8.44 -11.58 -32.50
N TRP A 382 -8.96 -11.89 -31.32
CA TRP A 382 -9.35 -10.89 -30.33
C TRP A 382 -8.16 -10.06 -29.87
N LEU A 383 -7.01 -10.69 -29.65
CA LEU A 383 -5.78 -10.01 -29.25
C LEU A 383 -5.20 -9.12 -30.36
N THR A 384 -5.25 -9.56 -31.62
CA THR A 384 -4.83 -8.76 -32.78
C THR A 384 -5.72 -7.51 -32.97
N ALA A 385 -7.01 -7.62 -32.66
CA ALA A 385 -7.96 -6.50 -32.83
C ALA A 385 -7.83 -5.40 -31.77
N VAL A 386 -6.97 -5.57 -30.75
CA VAL A 386 -6.78 -4.55 -29.71
C VAL A 386 -5.98 -3.39 -30.30
N ASN A 387 -6.61 -2.21 -30.37
CA ASN A 387 -5.95 -0.99 -30.83
C ASN A 387 -4.72 -0.63 -29.96
N GLN A 388 -3.63 -0.22 -30.62
CA GLN A 388 -2.33 0.07 -30.02
C GLN A 388 -2.40 1.02 -28.81
N LYS A 389 -3.28 2.04 -28.86
CA LYS A 389 -3.48 3.03 -27.78
C LYS A 389 -3.91 2.39 -26.46
N PHE A 390 -4.54 1.21 -26.50
CA PHE A 390 -5.04 0.52 -25.31
C PHE A 390 -4.14 -0.63 -24.88
N LEU A 391 -3.02 -0.87 -25.56
CA LEU A 391 -2.08 -1.90 -25.14
C LEU A 391 -1.51 -1.60 -23.76
N ASN A 392 -1.30 -2.66 -23.00
CA ASN A 392 -0.58 -2.64 -21.76
C ASN A 392 0.23 -3.92 -21.64
N LYS A 393 1.15 -3.95 -20.68
CA LYS A 393 2.02 -5.10 -20.44
C LYS A 393 1.29 -6.45 -20.44
N LYS A 394 0.09 -6.53 -19.83
CA LYS A 394 -0.64 -7.81 -19.75
C LYS A 394 -1.10 -8.31 -21.11
N VAL A 395 -1.62 -7.40 -21.94
CA VAL A 395 -2.15 -7.73 -23.27
C VAL A 395 -1.00 -8.04 -24.21
N SER A 396 0.07 -7.25 -24.18
CA SER A 396 1.28 -7.49 -24.97
C SER A 396 1.91 -8.84 -24.61
N ASP A 397 2.03 -9.16 -23.31
CA ASP A 397 2.52 -10.46 -22.85
C ASP A 397 1.63 -11.61 -23.36
N ALA A 398 0.29 -11.44 -23.34
CA ALA A 398 -0.66 -12.45 -23.80
C ALA A 398 -0.60 -12.66 -25.33
N ARG A 399 -0.49 -11.55 -26.08
CA ARG A 399 -0.29 -11.51 -27.54
C ARG A 399 0.91 -12.36 -27.95
N ILE A 400 2.07 -12.05 -27.41
CA ILE A 400 3.34 -12.74 -27.73
C ILE A 400 3.27 -14.22 -27.35
N LYS A 401 2.82 -14.54 -26.13
CA LYS A 401 2.75 -15.93 -25.64
C LYS A 401 1.82 -16.78 -26.49
N LEU A 402 0.65 -16.26 -26.86
CA LEU A 402 -0.30 -17.03 -27.65
C LEU A 402 0.17 -17.21 -29.10
N ALA A 403 0.78 -16.18 -29.71
CA ALA A 403 1.38 -16.28 -31.04
C ALA A 403 2.49 -17.34 -31.06
N LEU A 404 3.38 -17.35 -30.07
CA LEU A 404 4.42 -18.38 -29.90
C LEU A 404 3.81 -19.79 -29.73
N LYS A 405 2.82 -19.94 -28.84
CA LYS A 405 2.14 -21.23 -28.60
C LYS A 405 1.49 -21.78 -29.88
N LYS A 406 0.94 -20.91 -30.72
CA LYS A 406 0.32 -21.26 -32.00
C LYS A 406 1.29 -21.27 -33.19
N GLN A 407 2.58 -20.96 -32.97
CA GLN A 407 3.60 -20.79 -34.01
C GLN A 407 3.15 -19.83 -35.13
N ASN A 408 2.37 -18.79 -34.78
CA ASN A 408 1.94 -17.79 -35.73
C ASN A 408 3.02 -16.71 -35.85
N TRP A 409 3.99 -16.93 -36.73
CA TRP A 409 5.18 -16.08 -36.90
C TRP A 409 4.84 -14.68 -37.42
N HIS A 410 3.82 -14.54 -38.27
CA HIS A 410 3.37 -13.23 -38.75
C HIS A 410 2.83 -12.38 -37.60
N ALA A 411 1.86 -12.92 -36.85
CA ALA A 411 1.31 -12.20 -35.69
C ALA A 411 2.37 -11.91 -34.63
N LEU A 412 3.33 -12.83 -34.42
CA LEU A 412 4.43 -12.61 -33.49
C LEU A 412 5.29 -11.40 -33.89
N ALA A 413 5.65 -11.29 -35.17
CA ALA A 413 6.44 -10.16 -35.67
C ALA A 413 5.69 -8.83 -35.45
N ASP A 414 4.41 -8.76 -35.84
CA ASP A 414 3.58 -7.56 -35.66
C ASP A 414 3.46 -7.17 -34.17
N PHE A 415 3.28 -8.16 -33.29
CA PHE A 415 3.12 -7.87 -31.86
C PHE A 415 4.39 -7.37 -31.20
N LEU A 416 5.56 -7.78 -31.70
CA LEU A 416 6.86 -7.37 -31.18
C LEU A 416 7.25 -5.97 -31.66
N THR A 417 6.79 -5.54 -32.84
CA THR A 417 7.02 -4.16 -33.34
C THR A 417 6.07 -3.14 -32.70
N GLU A 418 4.94 -3.59 -32.14
CA GLU A 418 3.98 -2.74 -31.40
C GLU A 418 4.26 -2.65 -29.88
N LEU A 419 5.40 -3.19 -29.41
CA LEU A 419 5.76 -3.06 -28.01
C LEU A 419 5.99 -1.58 -27.62
N PRO A 420 5.68 -1.18 -26.38
CA PRO A 420 5.96 0.18 -25.92
C PRO A 420 7.48 0.44 -25.89
N ASP A 421 7.87 1.67 -26.26
CA ASP A 421 9.26 2.11 -26.36
C ASP A 421 10.17 1.59 -25.25
N GLY A 422 11.27 0.96 -25.66
CA GLY A 422 12.29 0.41 -24.76
C GLY A 422 12.02 -1.01 -24.27
N GLU A 423 10.80 -1.55 -24.41
CA GLU A 423 10.59 -2.99 -24.25
C GLU A 423 11.17 -3.76 -25.44
N GLU A 424 10.99 -3.30 -26.69
CA GLU A 424 11.48 -4.00 -27.89
C GLU A 424 12.99 -4.27 -27.89
N ASN A 425 13.77 -3.42 -27.21
CA ASN A 425 15.23 -3.53 -27.13
C ASN A 425 15.74 -4.65 -26.22
N LYS A 426 14.86 -5.30 -25.45
CA LYS A 426 15.27 -6.44 -24.61
C LYS A 426 15.73 -7.59 -25.50
N LEU A 427 16.90 -8.15 -25.17
CA LEU A 427 17.53 -9.28 -25.87
C LEU A 427 16.54 -10.41 -26.20
N GLN A 428 15.66 -10.75 -25.26
CA GLN A 428 14.65 -11.79 -25.46
C GLN A 428 13.67 -11.48 -26.61
N TRP A 429 13.27 -10.23 -26.79
CA TRP A 429 12.30 -9.82 -27.81
C TRP A 429 12.96 -9.62 -29.16
N ARG A 430 14.20 -9.12 -29.19
CA ARG A 430 15.03 -9.09 -30.40
C ARG A 430 15.25 -10.49 -30.97
N TYR A 431 15.56 -11.46 -30.12
CA TYR A 431 15.69 -12.87 -30.53
C TYR A 431 14.39 -13.39 -31.17
N TRP A 432 13.25 -13.22 -30.48
CA TRP A 432 11.97 -13.72 -31.00
C TRP A 432 11.51 -12.99 -32.26
N LEU A 433 11.84 -11.71 -32.41
CA LEU A 433 11.55 -10.96 -33.62
C LEU A 433 12.40 -11.45 -34.80
N ALA A 434 13.71 -11.62 -34.61
CA ALA A 434 14.59 -12.19 -35.63
C ALA A 434 14.12 -13.59 -36.08
N ARG A 435 13.75 -14.45 -35.12
CA ARG A 435 13.23 -15.79 -35.41
C ARG A 435 11.90 -15.72 -36.18
N ALA A 436 10.99 -14.81 -35.79
CA ALA A 436 9.73 -14.61 -36.51
C ALA A 436 9.96 -14.10 -37.95
N LEU A 437 10.89 -13.17 -38.14
CA LEU A 437 11.25 -12.63 -39.47
C LEU A 437 11.86 -13.70 -40.37
N GLU A 438 12.74 -14.56 -39.85
CA GLU A 438 13.30 -15.68 -40.59
C GLU A 438 12.20 -16.66 -41.07
N GLN A 439 11.27 -17.03 -40.18
CA GLN A 439 10.17 -17.95 -40.49
C GLN A 439 9.12 -17.34 -41.43
N THR A 440 9.11 -16.01 -41.58
CA THR A 440 8.24 -15.28 -42.54
C THR A 440 9.00 -14.87 -43.80
N GLY A 441 10.21 -15.38 -44.02
CA GLY A 441 11.00 -15.14 -45.24
C GLY A 441 11.78 -13.82 -45.27
N LYS A 442 11.73 -12.99 -44.21
CA LYS A 442 12.39 -11.68 -44.11
C LYS A 442 13.83 -11.79 -43.57
N LYS A 443 14.64 -12.68 -44.16
CA LYS A 443 15.98 -13.04 -43.65
C LYS A 443 16.96 -11.86 -43.50
N ALA A 444 16.87 -10.85 -44.37
CA ALA A 444 17.74 -9.67 -44.31
C ALA A 444 17.44 -8.77 -43.10
N GLN A 445 16.19 -8.73 -42.63
CA GLN A 445 15.80 -7.97 -41.44
C GLN A 445 16.03 -8.77 -40.14
N ALA A 446 16.20 -10.09 -40.26
CA ALA A 446 16.43 -10.99 -39.13
C ALA A 446 17.90 -11.03 -38.67
N ARG A 447 18.82 -10.76 -39.59
CA ARG A 447 20.27 -10.65 -39.34
C ARG A 447 20.61 -9.24 -38.89
#